data_AF-A0ABD7CBI8-F1
#
_entry.id   AF-A0ABD7CBI8-F1
#
_cell.length_a   1.000
_cell.length_b   1.000
_cell.length_c   1.000
_cell.angle_alpha   90.00
_cell.angle_beta   90.00
_cell.angle_gamma   90.00
#
_symmetry.space_group_name_H-M   'P 1'
#
loop_
_entity.id
_entity.type
_entity.pdbx_description
1 polymer ?
#
loop_
_entity_poly.entity_id
_entity_poly.type
_entity_poly.pdbx_seq_one_letter_code
_entity_poly.pdbx_strand_id
1 'polypeptide(L)' 'MDCVSQARTEAEKKECEKLLTPEARKLLEQQALDCLKNAKTEAEKKRCVKDLPKDLQKKVLAKER' A
#
# COMPACT_ATOMS: atom_id res chain seq x y z
N MET A 1 7.11 14.72 3.84
CA MET A 1 5.64 14.61 3.71
C MET A 1 5.37 13.66 2.58
N ASP A 2 4.94 12.43 2.91
CA ASP A 2 4.62 11.40 1.94
C ASP A 2 3.22 11.67 1.37
N CYS A 3 3.13 11.83 0.05
CA CYS A 3 1.89 12.09 -0.70
C CYS A 3 0.76 11.11 -0.30
N VAL A 4 1.13 9.85 -0.01
CA VAL A 4 0.22 8.77 0.36
C VAL A 4 -0.38 8.94 1.76
N SER A 5 0.34 9.59 2.67
CA SER A 5 -0.14 9.88 4.05
C SER A 5 -1.12 11.04 4.10
N GLN A 6 -1.11 11.92 3.09
CA GLN A 6 -2.09 13.00 2.95
C GLN A 6 -3.29 12.62 2.09
N ALA A 7 -3.12 11.68 1.16
CA ALA A 7 -4.18 11.24 0.27
C ALA A 7 -5.32 10.55 1.06
N ARG A 8 -6.46 11.24 1.20
CA ARG A 8 -7.64 10.75 1.94
C ARG A 8 -8.62 10.02 1.04
N THR A 9 -8.48 10.16 -0.28
CA THR A 9 -9.39 9.59 -1.28
C THR A 9 -8.66 8.62 -2.23
N GLU A 10 -9.38 7.63 -2.78
CA GLU A 10 -8.82 6.66 -3.75
C GLU A 10 -8.29 7.38 -5.02
N ALA A 11 -8.82 8.58 -5.32
CA ALA A 11 -8.37 9.46 -6.39
C ALA A 11 -7.03 10.15 -6.07
N GLU A 12 -6.87 10.73 -4.87
CA GLU A 12 -5.58 11.30 -4.44
C GLU A 12 -4.49 10.24 -4.36
N LYS A 13 -4.83 9.01 -3.93
CA LYS A 13 -3.87 7.90 -3.92
C LYS A 13 -3.44 7.48 -5.32
N LYS A 14 -4.36 7.51 -6.29
CA LYS A 14 -4.07 7.30 -7.71
C LYS A 14 -3.24 8.43 -8.32
N GLU A 15 -3.48 9.66 -7.90
CA GLU A 15 -2.73 10.84 -8.35
C GLU A 15 -1.31 10.83 -7.78
N CYS A 16 -1.17 10.49 -6.49
CA CYS A 16 0.13 10.12 -5.92
C CYS A 16 0.74 8.96 -6.71
N GLU A 17 0.02 7.88 -7.03
CA GLU A 17 0.58 6.77 -7.83
C GLU A 17 1.06 7.15 -9.23
N LYS A 18 0.40 8.11 -9.87
CA LYS A 18 0.86 8.69 -11.14
C LYS A 18 2.13 9.52 -10.96
N LEU A 19 2.30 10.17 -9.81
CA LEU A 19 3.51 10.91 -9.44
C LEU A 19 4.60 10.01 -8.81
N LEU A 20 4.24 8.83 -8.32
CA LEU A 20 5.13 7.86 -7.67
C LEU A 20 5.92 7.13 -8.75
N THR A 21 7.21 7.45 -8.80
CA THR A 21 8.22 6.71 -9.56
C THR A 21 8.20 5.22 -9.18
N PRO A 22 8.69 4.32 -10.05
CA PRO A 22 8.76 2.88 -9.76
C PRO A 22 9.45 2.54 -8.42
N GLU A 23 10.38 3.39 -7.97
CA GLU A 23 11.00 3.30 -6.63
C GLU A 23 9.99 3.50 -5.50
N ALA A 24 9.12 4.49 -5.61
CA ALA A 24 8.16 4.80 -4.56
C ALA A 24 7.01 3.77 -4.49
N ARG A 25 6.65 3.16 -5.63
CA ARG A 25 5.75 1.98 -5.65
C ARG A 25 6.39 0.77 -4.96
N LYS A 26 7.69 0.53 -5.18
CA LYS A 26 8.43 -0.52 -4.45
C LYS A 26 8.43 -0.27 -2.95
N LEU A 27 8.53 0.99 -2.53
CA LEU A 27 8.57 1.37 -1.11
C LEU A 27 7.21 1.12 -0.42
N LEU A 28 6.10 1.45 -1.10
CA LEU A 28 4.75 1.10 -0.63
C LEU A 28 4.52 -0.41 -0.56
N GLU A 29 5.00 -1.15 -1.55
CA GLU A 29 4.93 -2.61 -1.58
C GLU A 29 5.68 -3.22 -0.39
N GLN A 30 6.88 -2.71 -0.07
CA GLN A 30 7.66 -3.13 1.09
C GLN A 30 6.98 -2.77 2.42
N GLN A 31 6.46 -1.55 2.57
CA GLN A 31 5.76 -1.15 3.81
C GLN A 31 4.53 -2.03 4.07
N ALA A 32 3.77 -2.33 3.02
CA ALA A 32 2.61 -3.22 3.15
C ALA A 32 3.04 -4.65 3.50
N LEU A 33 4.09 -5.18 2.88
CA LEU A 33 4.66 -6.50 3.23
C LEU A 33 5.14 -6.55 4.69
N ASP A 34 5.82 -5.51 5.16
CA ASP A 34 6.32 -5.45 6.54
C ASP A 34 5.17 -5.34 7.55
N CYS A 35 4.14 -4.55 7.23
CA CYS A 35 2.92 -4.47 8.03
C CYS A 35 2.19 -5.82 8.07
N LEU A 36 2.09 -6.53 6.94
CA LEU A 36 1.46 -7.85 6.85
C LEU A 36 2.23 -8.93 7.61
N LYS A 37 3.56 -8.89 7.62
CA LYS A 37 4.39 -9.80 8.43
C LYS A 37 4.14 -9.65 9.92
N ASN A 38 3.89 -8.42 10.38
CA ASN A 38 3.60 -8.13 11.78
C ASN A 38 2.12 -8.33 12.13
N ALA A 39 1.22 -8.30 11.15
CA ALA A 39 -0.20 -8.50 11.33
C ALA A 39 -0.52 -9.95 11.73
N LYS A 40 -1.08 -10.13 12.93
CA LYS A 40 -1.46 -11.45 13.47
C LYS A 40 -2.88 -11.85 13.09
N THR A 41 -3.69 -10.87 12.69
CA THR A 41 -5.11 -11.05 12.40
C THR A 41 -5.49 -10.52 11.02
N GLU A 42 -6.51 -11.10 10.40
CA GLU A 42 -7.05 -10.64 9.11
C GLU A 42 -7.51 -9.17 9.15
N ALA A 43 -7.93 -8.68 10.33
CA ALA A 43 -8.30 -7.29 10.53
C ALA A 43 -7.08 -6.35 10.41
N GLU A 44 -5.94 -6.74 10.98
CA GLU A 44 -4.67 -6.01 10.82
C GLU A 44 -4.19 -6.08 9.38
N LYS A 45 -4.27 -7.27 8.74
CA LYS A 45 -3.90 -7.41 7.33
C LYS A 45 -4.72 -6.50 6.42
N LYS A 46 -6.04 -6.44 6.62
CA LYS A 46 -6.92 -5.50 5.93
C LYS A 46 -6.54 -4.05 6.19
N ARG A 47 -6.13 -3.69 7.41
CA ARG A 47 -5.71 -2.33 7.74
C ARG A 47 -4.40 -1.94 7.04
N CYS A 48 -3.45 -2.87 6.94
CA CYS A 48 -2.18 -2.67 6.24
C CYS A 48 -2.38 -2.35 4.75
N VAL A 49 -3.41 -2.96 4.14
CA VAL A 49 -3.63 -2.83 2.70
C VAL A 49 -4.77 -1.89 2.33
N LYS A 50 -5.65 -1.47 3.26
CA LYS A 50 -6.78 -0.55 2.97
C LYS A 50 -6.32 0.77 2.36
N ASP A 51 -5.13 1.20 2.76
CA ASP A 51 -4.56 2.47 2.36
C ASP A 51 -3.74 2.36 1.07
N LEU A 52 -3.57 1.16 0.54
CA LEU A 52 -2.93 0.94 -0.75
C LEU A 52 -3.94 0.93 -1.89
N PRO A 53 -3.53 1.44 -3.06
CA PRO A 53 -4.32 1.31 -4.28
C PRO A 53 -4.51 -0.15 -4.66
N LYS A 54 -5.65 -0.46 -5.29
CA LYS A 54 -6.10 -1.83 -5.62
C LYS A 54 -5.06 -2.64 -6.39
N ASP A 55 -4.27 -1.99 -7.23
CA ASP A 55 -3.23 -2.62 -8.04
C ASP A 55 -2.07 -3.14 -7.17
N LEU A 56 -1.56 -2.30 -6.26
CA LEU A 56 -0.55 -2.70 -5.28
C LEU A 56 -1.08 -3.70 -4.26
N GLN A 57 -2.35 -3.56 -3.85
CA GLN A 57 -3.02 -4.52 -2.95
C GLN A 57 -2.93 -5.95 -3.49
N LYS A 58 -3.33 -6.16 -4.75
CA LYS A 58 -3.23 -7.47 -5.42
C LYS A 58 -1.79 -7.97 -5.48
N LYS A 59 -0.84 -7.08 -5.76
CA LYS A 59 0.57 -7.40 -5.94
C LYS A 59 1.26 -7.81 -4.63
N VAL A 60 0.95 -7.11 -3.54
CA VAL A 60 1.43 -7.42 -2.18
C VAL A 60 0.82 -8.73 -1.68
N LEU A 61 -0.51 -8.91 -1.84
CA LEU A 61 -1.19 -10.16 -1.46
C LEU A 61 -0.67 -11.37 -2.25
N ALA A 62 -0.26 -11.18 -3.51
CA ALA A 62 0.38 -12.22 -4.32
C ALA A 62 1.82 -12.53 -3.89
N LYS A 63 2.51 -11.59 -3.23
CA LYS A 63 3.89 -11.74 -2.75
C LYS A 63 4.02 -12.24 -1.31
N GLU A 64 2.98 -12.09 -0.49
CA GLU A 64 2.93 -12.65 0.87
C GLU A 64 2.78 -14.18 0.87
N ARG A 65 2.51 -14.78 -0.29
CA ARG A 65 2.19 -16.21 -0.46
C ARG A 65 3.42 -17.07 -0.74
#